data_AF-A0A959MBV0-F1
#
_entry.id   AF-A0A959MBV0-F1
#
_cell.length_a   1.000
_cell.length_b   1.000
_cell.length_c   1.000
_cell.angle_alpha   90.00
_cell.angle_beta   90.00
_cell.angle_gamma   90.00
#
_symmetry.space_group_name_H-M   'P 1'
#
loop_
_entity.id
_entity.type
_entity.pdbx_description
1 polymer ?
#
loop_
_entity_poly.entity_id
_entity_poly.type
_entity_poly.pdbx_seq_one_letter_code
_entity_poly.pdbx_strand_id
1 'polypeptide(L)'
;MKNVNRNLMTTTLIALLLALGVTTTTQAQTDADATAKLKQLKRMAESVNLGALMEGKFREGVEGSMTENKGMFSDEVMAEFVENVIDRFDIDEFLETVALPVLDPYFTSDELSLVADFVETDLGQRLITSAMNGKKEDFNTLLENGEVSEEDGMKLMQFAIRFASKKSLLDNGTLGKEFETAAAAYGESIVIDVMTEMMEKYSEGAE
;
A
#
# COMPACT_ATOMS: atom_id res chain seq x y z
N MET A 1 -0.49 -16.68 19.47
CA MET A 1 -0.20 -15.24 19.60
C MET A 1 -1.17 -14.51 18.67
N LYS A 2 -1.88 -13.48 19.18
CA LYS A 2 -3.08 -12.91 18.55
C LYS A 2 -2.72 -11.74 17.63
N ASN A 3 -2.86 -11.95 16.31
CA ASN A 3 -3.54 -11.12 15.28
C ASN A 3 -3.52 -9.57 15.29
N VAL A 4 -2.67 -8.86 16.04
CA VAL A 4 -2.74 -7.39 16.08
C VAL A 4 -1.89 -6.71 14.99
N ASN A 5 -0.75 -7.28 14.59
CA ASN A 5 0.15 -6.67 13.58
C ASN A 5 -0.24 -6.94 12.11
N ARG A 6 -1.14 -7.88 11.85
CA ARG A 6 -1.59 -8.22 10.49
C ARG A 6 -2.57 -7.21 9.88
N ASN A 7 -3.09 -6.27 10.68
CA ASN A 7 -4.20 -5.42 10.26
C ASN A 7 -3.81 -4.01 9.83
N LEU A 8 -2.58 -3.52 10.10
CA LEU A 8 -2.28 -2.08 10.05
C LEU A 8 -1.66 -1.57 8.74
N MET A 9 -0.62 -2.23 8.20
CA MET A 9 -0.15 -1.97 6.82
C MET A 9 -1.27 -2.26 5.82
N THR A 10 -2.02 -3.32 6.10
CA THR A 10 -3.21 -3.71 5.37
C THR A 10 -4.27 -2.62 5.41
N THR A 11 -4.55 -1.94 6.54
CA THR A 11 -5.61 -0.90 6.56
C THR A 11 -5.25 0.37 5.80
N THR A 12 -3.97 0.77 5.74
CA THR A 12 -3.56 1.98 5.00
C THR A 12 -3.51 1.72 3.48
N LEU A 13 -3.02 0.54 3.06
CA LEU A 13 -3.03 0.14 1.65
C LEU A 13 -4.43 -0.31 1.18
N ILE A 14 -5.20 -1.00 2.02
CA ILE A 14 -6.62 -1.30 1.75
C ILE A 14 -7.46 -0.04 1.80
N ALA A 15 -7.14 1.00 2.58
CA ALA A 15 -7.80 2.31 2.48
C ALA A 15 -7.54 2.97 1.11
N LEU A 16 -6.32 2.83 0.57
CA LEU A 16 -5.98 3.23 -0.79
C LEU A 16 -6.72 2.38 -1.83
N LEU A 17 -6.82 1.06 -1.61
CA LEU A 17 -7.44 0.09 -2.50
C LEU A 17 -8.98 0.02 -2.40
N LEU A 18 -9.58 0.48 -1.30
CA LEU A 18 -11.03 0.63 -1.12
C LEU A 18 -11.59 1.77 -1.97
N ALA A 19 -10.73 2.67 -2.43
CA ALA A 19 -11.03 3.64 -3.47
C ALA A 19 -10.81 3.07 -4.89
N LEU A 20 -10.28 1.86 -5.06
CA LEU A 20 -9.79 1.35 -6.35
C LEU A 20 -10.58 0.12 -6.81
N GLY A 21 -11.41 0.29 -7.83
CA GLY A 21 -12.02 -0.84 -8.54
C GLY A 21 -11.34 -1.15 -9.88
N VAL A 22 -11.57 -2.35 -10.40
CA VAL A 22 -10.54 -3.15 -11.06
C VAL A 22 -10.98 -4.15 -12.18
N THR A 23 -10.85 -3.97 -13.52
CA THR A 23 -11.20 -5.02 -14.56
C THR A 23 -10.00 -5.64 -15.29
N THR A 24 -10.13 -6.93 -15.62
CA THR A 24 -9.20 -7.75 -16.39
C THR A 24 -9.25 -7.46 -17.90
N THR A 25 -8.09 -7.44 -18.58
CA THR A 25 -8.00 -7.70 -20.03
C THR A 25 -6.72 -8.46 -20.42
N THR A 26 -6.83 -9.15 -21.54
CA THR A 26 -5.96 -10.21 -22.06
C THR A 26 -4.64 -9.70 -22.65
N GLN A 27 -3.59 -10.52 -22.53
CA GLN A 27 -2.24 -10.34 -23.07
C GLN A 27 -2.20 -10.00 -24.58
N ALA A 28 -1.78 -8.78 -24.91
CA ALA A 28 -0.85 -8.45 -26.01
C ALA A 28 -0.65 -6.92 -26.14
N GLN A 29 -0.07 -6.28 -25.11
CA GLN A 29 0.49 -4.91 -25.15
C GLN A 29 1.31 -4.64 -23.87
N THR A 30 2.19 -5.57 -23.52
CA THR A 30 2.61 -5.81 -22.13
C THR A 30 3.50 -4.73 -21.52
N ASP A 31 4.35 -4.04 -22.28
CA ASP A 31 5.34 -3.13 -21.67
C ASP A 31 4.82 -1.68 -21.59
N ALA A 32 4.06 -1.24 -22.60
CA ALA A 32 3.47 0.09 -22.63
C ALA A 32 2.31 0.23 -21.64
N ASP A 33 1.51 -0.82 -21.46
CA ASP A 33 0.42 -0.84 -20.48
C ASP A 33 0.97 -0.90 -19.04
N ALA A 34 1.98 -1.74 -18.77
CA ALA A 34 2.66 -1.77 -17.48
C ALA A 34 3.30 -0.42 -17.11
N THR A 35 3.95 0.25 -18.07
CA THR A 35 4.50 1.60 -17.87
C THR A 35 3.41 2.62 -17.55
N ALA A 36 2.28 2.56 -18.25
CA ALA A 36 1.14 3.44 -18.00
C ALA A 36 0.53 3.19 -16.62
N LYS A 37 0.34 1.92 -16.23
CA LYS A 37 -0.15 1.53 -14.90
C LYS A 37 0.77 2.04 -13.80
N LEU A 38 2.08 1.80 -13.93
CA LEU A 38 3.07 2.27 -12.97
C LEU A 38 3.04 3.80 -12.81
N LYS A 39 2.90 4.54 -13.91
CA LYS A 39 2.76 6.00 -13.86
C LYS A 39 1.55 6.44 -13.04
N GLN A 40 0.41 5.76 -13.19
CA GLN A 40 -0.78 6.08 -12.39
C GLN A 40 -0.61 5.69 -10.91
N LEU A 41 0.08 4.58 -10.63
CA LEU A 41 0.42 4.19 -9.26
C LEU A 41 1.31 5.23 -8.57
N LYS A 42 2.34 5.75 -9.26
CA LYS A 42 3.21 6.81 -8.74
C LYS A 42 2.42 8.10 -8.45
N ARG A 43 1.54 8.52 -9.38
CA ARG A 43 0.64 9.67 -9.15
C ARG A 43 -0.22 9.50 -7.90
N MET A 44 -0.82 8.33 -7.71
CA MET A 44 -1.63 8.05 -6.52
C MET A 44 -0.79 8.08 -5.24
N ALA A 45 0.40 7.45 -5.27
CA ALA A 45 1.30 7.42 -4.13
C ALA A 45 1.75 8.82 -3.71
N GLU A 46 2.08 9.69 -4.66
CA GLU A 46 2.41 11.10 -4.41
C GLU A 46 1.22 11.86 -3.81
N SER A 47 0.02 11.67 -4.39
CA SER A 47 -1.19 12.39 -3.99
C SER A 47 -1.59 12.16 -2.53
N VAL A 48 -1.29 10.98 -1.98
CA VAL A 48 -1.63 10.63 -0.58
C VAL A 48 -0.42 10.58 0.33
N ASN A 49 0.76 10.98 -0.16
CA ASN A 49 2.02 10.83 0.55
C ASN A 49 2.26 9.39 1.05
N LEU A 50 1.99 8.41 0.19
CA LEU A 50 2.05 6.98 0.51
C LEU A 50 3.44 6.57 0.98
N GLY A 51 4.50 7.14 0.40
CA GLY A 51 5.89 6.87 0.79
C GLY A 51 6.12 7.11 2.29
N ALA A 52 5.80 8.30 2.78
CA ALA A 52 5.97 8.62 4.21
C ALA A 52 5.09 7.75 5.13
N LEU A 53 3.88 7.41 4.67
CA LEU A 53 2.98 6.54 5.42
C LEU A 53 3.52 5.12 5.51
N MET A 54 4.03 4.59 4.41
CA MET A 54 4.59 3.24 4.34
C MET A 54 5.90 3.14 5.11
N GLU A 55 6.79 4.12 4.97
CA GLU A 55 8.03 4.19 5.75
C GLU A 55 7.73 4.19 7.26
N GLY A 56 6.78 5.03 7.70
CA GLY A 56 6.35 5.07 9.10
C GLY A 56 5.80 3.72 9.60
N LYS A 57 4.98 3.04 8.78
CA LYS A 57 4.43 1.72 9.12
C LYS A 57 5.49 0.62 9.11
N PHE A 58 6.43 0.70 8.19
CA PHE A 58 7.55 -0.23 8.09
C PHE A 58 8.46 -0.10 9.31
N ARG A 59 8.84 1.14 9.66
CA ARG A 59 9.57 1.47 10.90
C ARG A 59 8.87 0.92 12.14
N GLU A 60 7.58 1.21 12.33
CA GLU A 60 6.79 0.66 13.46
C GLU A 60 6.83 -0.87 13.52
N GLY A 61 6.74 -1.54 12.37
CA GLY A 61 6.79 -3.00 12.26
C GLY A 61 8.14 -3.57 12.68
N VAL A 62 9.22 -2.99 12.16
CA VAL A 62 10.60 -3.42 12.45
C VAL A 62 10.94 -3.17 13.92
N GLU A 63 10.69 -1.97 14.45
CA GLU A 63 10.92 -1.63 15.86
C GLU A 63 10.11 -2.51 16.82
N GLY A 64 8.86 -2.82 16.46
CA GLY A 64 8.00 -3.74 17.20
C GLY A 64 8.60 -5.14 17.30
N SER A 65 9.04 -5.71 16.17
CA SER A 65 9.70 -7.02 16.13
C SER A 65 11.04 -7.04 16.86
N MET A 66 11.79 -5.93 16.83
CA MET A 66 13.06 -5.82 17.57
C MET A 66 12.86 -5.77 19.08
N THR A 67 11.76 -5.15 19.53
CA THR A 67 11.40 -5.13 20.96
C THR A 67 11.07 -6.53 21.49
N GLU A 68 10.52 -7.41 20.65
CA GLU A 68 10.23 -8.81 21.00
C GLU A 68 11.50 -9.69 21.06
N ASN A 69 12.56 -9.32 20.33
CA ASN A 69 13.83 -10.04 20.25
C ASN A 69 14.94 -9.45 21.13
N LYS A 70 14.58 -8.66 22.14
CA LYS A 70 15.54 -8.04 23.07
C LYS A 70 16.47 -9.08 23.71
N GLY A 71 17.78 -8.79 23.65
CA GLY A 71 18.84 -9.60 24.25
C GLY A 71 19.57 -10.55 23.29
N MET A 72 19.21 -10.61 22.01
CA MET A 72 19.99 -11.33 20.99
C MET A 72 21.22 -10.56 20.49
N PHE A 73 21.13 -9.22 20.39
CA PHE A 73 22.21 -8.32 19.99
C PHE A 73 22.30 -7.13 20.95
N SER A 74 23.39 -6.35 20.87
CA SER A 74 23.50 -5.09 21.64
C SER A 74 22.52 -4.04 21.12
N ASP A 75 22.13 -3.10 21.97
CA ASP A 75 21.23 -2.00 21.59
C ASP A 75 21.76 -1.17 20.41
N GLU A 76 23.08 -1.04 20.30
CA GLU A 76 23.76 -0.33 19.20
C GLU A 76 23.63 -1.08 17.86
N VAL A 77 23.85 -2.39 17.86
CA VAL A 77 23.68 -3.24 16.67
C VAL A 77 22.21 -3.30 16.25
N MET A 78 21.30 -3.32 17.23
CA MET A 78 19.87 -3.30 16.96
C MET A 78 19.41 -1.97 16.35
N ALA A 79 19.91 -0.84 16.86
CA ALA A 79 19.61 0.47 16.29
C ALA A 79 20.17 0.60 14.86
N GLU A 80 21.40 0.15 14.63
CA GLU A 80 22.00 0.11 13.29
C GLU A 80 21.19 -0.76 12.33
N PHE A 81 20.77 -1.94 12.77
CA PHE A 81 19.92 -2.83 11.96
C PHE A 81 18.60 -2.16 11.56
N VAL A 82 17.92 -1.52 12.51
CA VAL A 82 16.64 -0.84 12.25
C VAL A 82 16.81 0.28 11.22
N GLU A 83 17.82 1.14 11.39
CA GLU A 83 18.07 2.24 10.46
C GLU A 83 18.42 1.71 9.05
N ASN A 84 19.30 0.71 8.94
CA ASN A 84 19.66 0.13 7.64
C ASN A 84 18.48 -0.52 6.93
N VAL A 85 17.58 -1.19 7.67
CA VAL A 85 16.35 -1.77 7.10
C VAL A 85 15.44 -0.67 6.57
N ILE A 86 15.25 0.42 7.31
CA ILE A 86 14.35 1.50 6.92
C ILE A 86 14.92 2.28 5.74
N ASP A 87 16.21 2.56 5.72
CA ASP A 87 16.91 3.24 4.61
C ASP A 87 16.83 2.47 3.30
N ARG A 88 16.58 1.16 3.35
CA ARG A 88 16.43 0.30 2.17
C ARG A 88 15.02 0.32 1.58
N PHE A 89 14.03 0.83 2.31
CA PHE A 89 12.67 0.93 1.80
C PHE A 89 12.57 2.04 0.74
N ASP A 90 12.17 1.68 -0.47
CA ASP A 90 11.90 2.62 -1.56
C ASP A 90 10.46 2.44 -2.04
N ILE A 91 9.69 3.55 -2.03
CA ILE A 91 8.31 3.53 -2.50
C ILE A 91 8.21 3.21 -3.99
N ASP A 92 9.14 3.68 -4.82
CA ASP A 92 9.13 3.41 -6.26
C ASP A 92 9.39 1.94 -6.53
N GLU A 93 10.38 1.34 -5.85
CA GLU A 93 10.65 -0.09 -5.94
C GLU A 93 9.45 -0.90 -5.42
N PHE A 94 8.84 -0.50 -4.31
CA PHE A 94 7.64 -1.16 -3.79
C PHE A 94 6.48 -1.12 -4.79
N LEU A 95 6.26 0.02 -5.47
CA LEU A 95 5.23 0.14 -6.49
C LEU A 95 5.50 -0.78 -7.69
N GLU A 96 6.76 -0.92 -8.09
CA GLU A 96 7.18 -1.74 -9.23
C GLU A 96 7.17 -3.25 -8.92
N THR A 97 7.57 -3.64 -7.71
CA THR A 97 7.80 -5.04 -7.32
C THR A 97 6.62 -5.67 -6.58
N VAL A 98 5.79 -4.86 -5.91
CA VAL A 98 4.65 -5.33 -5.11
C VAL A 98 3.34 -4.84 -5.70
N ALA A 99 3.16 -3.52 -5.82
CA ALA A 99 1.84 -2.98 -6.17
C ALA A 99 1.46 -3.31 -7.61
N LEU A 100 2.35 -3.08 -8.58
CA LEU A 100 2.07 -3.33 -9.98
C LEU A 100 1.77 -4.82 -10.23
N PRO A 101 2.58 -5.81 -9.78
CA PRO A 101 2.28 -7.22 -10.04
C PRO A 101 0.98 -7.71 -9.39
N VAL A 102 0.58 -7.16 -8.24
CA VAL A 102 -0.68 -7.51 -7.59
C VAL A 102 -1.87 -6.87 -8.30
N LEU A 103 -1.74 -5.64 -8.83
CA LEU A 103 -2.83 -4.93 -9.49
C LEU A 103 -2.96 -5.26 -10.98
N ASP A 104 -1.85 -5.58 -11.65
CA ASP A 104 -1.79 -5.79 -13.09
C ASP A 104 -2.81 -6.82 -13.62
N PRO A 105 -3.01 -7.99 -12.97
CA PRO A 105 -3.98 -8.98 -13.43
C PRO A 105 -5.41 -8.47 -13.39
N TYR A 106 -5.67 -7.46 -12.57
CA TYR A 106 -6.99 -7.04 -12.21
C TYR A 106 -7.35 -5.67 -12.77
N PHE A 107 -6.43 -4.72 -12.92
CA PHE A 107 -6.75 -3.35 -13.38
C PHE A 107 -6.20 -3.08 -14.77
N THR A 108 -6.94 -2.32 -15.57
CA THR A 108 -6.37 -1.66 -16.76
C THR A 108 -5.72 -0.32 -16.41
N SER A 109 -4.85 0.18 -17.29
CA SER A 109 -4.26 1.52 -17.15
C SER A 109 -5.30 2.64 -17.11
N ASP A 110 -6.36 2.54 -17.93
CA ASP A 110 -7.48 3.49 -17.92
C ASP A 110 -8.21 3.51 -16.58
N GLU A 111 -8.37 2.35 -15.94
CA GLU A 111 -9.01 2.27 -14.63
C GLU A 111 -8.14 2.84 -13.53
N LEU A 112 -6.84 2.53 -13.52
CA LEU A 112 -5.92 3.16 -12.60
C LEU A 112 -5.86 4.67 -12.81
N SER A 113 -6.01 5.16 -14.06
CA SER A 113 -6.10 6.60 -14.33
C SER A 113 -7.35 7.21 -13.71
N LEU A 114 -8.52 6.58 -13.88
CA LEU A 114 -9.77 7.07 -13.29
C LEU A 114 -9.69 7.14 -11.77
N VAL A 115 -8.98 6.20 -11.16
CA VAL A 115 -8.83 6.22 -9.72
C VAL A 115 -7.76 7.20 -9.27
N ALA A 116 -6.66 7.36 -10.00
CA ALA A 116 -5.71 8.43 -9.76
C ALA A 116 -6.40 9.80 -9.78
N ASP A 117 -7.24 10.04 -10.79
CA ASP A 117 -8.01 11.27 -10.91
C ASP A 117 -9.00 11.44 -9.75
N PHE A 118 -9.58 10.35 -9.23
CA PHE A 118 -10.45 10.40 -8.05
C PHE A 118 -9.67 10.68 -6.75
N VAL A 119 -8.53 10.03 -6.55
CA VAL A 119 -7.63 10.21 -5.39
C VAL A 119 -7.15 11.66 -5.29
N GLU A 120 -6.97 12.34 -6.43
CA GLU A 120 -6.59 13.75 -6.49
C GLU A 120 -7.73 14.73 -6.11
N THR A 121 -8.99 14.27 -5.99
CA THR A 121 -10.10 15.13 -5.57
C THR A 121 -10.17 15.33 -4.05
N ASP A 122 -10.75 16.44 -3.60
CA ASP A 122 -11.00 16.71 -2.16
C ASP A 122 -11.80 15.57 -1.49
N LEU A 123 -12.79 15.03 -2.22
CA LEU A 123 -13.58 13.89 -1.76
C LEU A 123 -12.73 12.62 -1.65
N GLY A 124 -11.93 12.29 -2.67
CA GLY A 124 -11.02 11.15 -2.65
C GLY A 124 -10.03 11.21 -1.49
N GLN A 125 -9.38 12.36 -1.29
CA GLN A 125 -8.45 12.61 -0.18
C GLN A 125 -9.11 12.45 1.19
N ARG A 126 -10.31 13.01 1.36
CA ARG A 126 -11.09 12.87 2.59
C ARG A 126 -11.39 11.41 2.91
N LEU A 127 -11.80 10.64 1.90
CA LEU A 127 -12.16 9.23 2.07
C LEU A 127 -10.97 8.36 2.40
N ILE A 128 -9.85 8.56 1.71
CA ILE A 128 -8.60 7.85 2.00
C ILE A 128 -8.15 8.17 3.42
N THR A 129 -8.16 9.45 3.80
CA THR A 129 -7.82 9.89 5.16
C THR A 129 -8.74 9.26 6.21
N SER A 130 -10.05 9.21 5.96
CA SER A 130 -11.01 8.59 6.88
C SER A 130 -10.75 7.09 7.02
N ALA A 131 -10.56 6.40 5.91
CA ALA A 131 -10.29 4.96 5.90
C ALA A 131 -8.97 4.62 6.59
N MET A 132 -7.91 5.42 6.39
CA MET A 132 -6.64 5.28 7.12
C MET A 132 -6.79 5.45 8.63
N ASN A 133 -7.75 6.27 9.07
CA ASN A 133 -8.10 6.45 10.48
C ASN A 133 -9.09 5.39 11.01
N GLY A 134 -9.36 4.33 10.24
CA GLY A 134 -10.29 3.26 10.61
C GLY A 134 -11.76 3.69 10.65
N LYS A 135 -12.09 4.84 10.05
CA LYS A 135 -13.46 5.37 9.99
C LYS A 135 -14.10 5.03 8.66
N LYS A 136 -15.30 4.46 8.73
CA LYS A 136 -16.15 4.27 7.55
C LYS A 136 -17.03 5.51 7.40
N GLU A 137 -16.81 6.31 6.37
CA GLU A 137 -17.73 7.40 6.05
C GLU A 137 -19.01 6.84 5.44
N ASP A 138 -20.16 7.36 5.90
CA ASP A 138 -21.46 7.07 5.30
C ASP A 138 -21.80 8.16 4.28
N PHE A 139 -21.60 7.84 3.01
CA PHE A 139 -21.85 8.76 1.90
C PHE A 139 -23.28 9.26 1.80
N ASN A 140 -24.27 8.46 2.21
CA ASN A 140 -25.65 8.92 2.18
C ASN A 140 -25.82 10.07 3.18
N THR A 141 -25.23 9.93 4.36
CA THR A 141 -25.19 11.00 5.36
C THR A 141 -24.42 12.22 4.86
N LEU A 142 -23.31 12.05 4.12
CA LEU A 142 -22.54 13.18 3.57
C LEU A 142 -23.30 13.96 2.48
N LEU A 143 -24.03 13.25 1.62
CA LEU A 143 -24.89 13.85 0.61
C LEU A 143 -26.09 14.55 1.24
N GLU A 144 -26.74 13.92 2.21
CA GLU A 144 -27.89 14.47 2.94
C GLU A 144 -27.53 15.73 3.74
N ASN A 145 -26.30 15.78 4.28
CA ASN A 145 -25.78 16.95 5.00
C ASN A 145 -25.24 18.06 4.07
N GLY A 146 -25.20 17.84 2.76
CA GLY A 146 -24.62 18.78 1.79
C GLY A 146 -23.11 18.93 1.90
N GLU A 147 -22.43 17.97 2.55
CA GLU A 147 -20.96 17.92 2.66
C GLU A 147 -20.30 17.41 1.38
N VAL A 148 -21.08 16.85 0.46
CA VAL A 148 -20.69 16.42 -0.88
C VAL A 148 -21.65 17.05 -1.87
N SER A 149 -21.11 17.68 -2.92
CA SER A 149 -21.94 18.28 -3.97
C SER A 149 -22.72 17.20 -4.73
N GLU A 150 -23.86 17.55 -5.32
CA GLU A 150 -24.64 16.61 -6.14
C GLU A 150 -23.82 16.12 -7.37
N GLU A 151 -22.95 16.97 -7.90
CA GLU A 151 -22.02 16.63 -8.97
C GLU A 151 -21.00 15.57 -8.51
N ASP A 152 -20.39 15.75 -7.34
CA ASP A 152 -19.42 14.80 -6.78
C ASP A 152 -20.11 13.50 -6.33
N GLY A 153 -21.35 13.58 -5.86
CA GLY A 153 -22.20 12.43 -5.59
C GLY A 153 -22.49 11.60 -6.84
N MET A 154 -22.78 12.26 -7.97
CA MET A 154 -22.94 11.59 -9.26
C MET A 154 -21.63 10.96 -9.76
N LYS A 155 -20.50 11.66 -9.64
CA LYS A 155 -19.17 11.10 -9.99
C LYS A 155 -18.86 9.87 -9.14
N LEU A 156 -19.13 9.92 -7.85
CA LEU A 156 -18.96 8.79 -6.95
C LEU A 156 -19.86 7.60 -7.31
N MET A 157 -21.11 7.87 -7.70
CA MET A 157 -22.04 6.82 -8.12
C MET A 157 -21.57 6.17 -9.44
N GLN A 158 -21.11 6.96 -10.41
CA GLN A 158 -20.53 6.46 -11.65
C GLN A 158 -19.27 5.63 -11.39
N PHE A 159 -18.42 6.10 -10.48
CA PHE A 159 -17.25 5.40 -9.99
C PHE A 159 -17.65 4.04 -9.38
N ALA A 160 -18.57 4.03 -8.43
CA ALA A 160 -19.08 2.83 -7.77
C ALA A 160 -19.70 1.83 -8.76
N ILE A 161 -20.49 2.29 -9.74
CA ILE A 161 -21.09 1.44 -10.77
C ILE A 161 -20.02 0.81 -11.65
N ARG A 162 -19.04 1.60 -12.11
CA ARG A 162 -17.93 1.14 -12.95
C ARG A 162 -17.06 0.09 -12.25
N PHE A 163 -17.11 0.08 -10.93
CA PHE A 163 -16.32 -0.79 -10.06
C PHE A 163 -17.12 -1.85 -9.29
N ALA A 164 -18.45 -1.87 -9.45
CA ALA A 164 -19.37 -2.73 -8.71
C ALA A 164 -19.09 -4.22 -8.90
N SER A 165 -18.73 -4.65 -10.11
CA SER A 165 -18.44 -6.06 -10.43
C SER A 165 -17.21 -6.62 -9.70
N LYS A 166 -16.41 -5.77 -9.05
CA LYS A 166 -15.08 -6.11 -8.51
C LYS A 166 -14.98 -5.87 -7.01
N LYS A 167 -16.07 -5.32 -6.45
CA LYS A 167 -16.33 -5.27 -5.01
C LYS A 167 -16.14 -6.64 -4.36
N SER A 168 -16.46 -7.73 -5.07
CA SER A 168 -16.28 -9.10 -4.57
C SER A 168 -14.82 -9.49 -4.27
N LEU A 169 -13.84 -8.94 -5.01
CA LEU A 169 -12.39 -9.17 -4.79
C LEU A 169 -11.87 -8.47 -3.51
N LEU A 170 -12.51 -7.36 -3.15
CA LEU A 170 -12.26 -6.63 -1.91
C LEU A 170 -13.02 -7.28 -0.75
N ASP A 171 -14.30 -7.64 -0.96
CA ASP A 171 -15.17 -8.23 0.04
C ASP A 171 -14.73 -9.63 0.49
N ASN A 172 -14.17 -10.43 -0.42
CA ASN A 172 -13.65 -11.77 -0.12
C ASN A 172 -12.19 -11.74 0.40
N GLY A 173 -11.57 -10.56 0.41
CA GLY A 173 -10.20 -10.34 0.86
C GLY A 173 -9.13 -10.97 -0.04
N THR A 174 -9.44 -11.38 -1.28
CA THR A 174 -8.47 -11.94 -2.22
C THR A 174 -7.36 -10.93 -2.50
N LEU A 175 -7.71 -9.72 -2.95
CA LEU A 175 -6.73 -8.70 -3.30
C LEU A 175 -5.90 -8.28 -2.07
N GLY A 176 -6.56 -8.13 -0.91
CA GLY A 176 -5.89 -7.81 0.35
C GLY A 176 -4.85 -8.86 0.75
N LYS A 177 -5.17 -10.15 0.63
CA LYS A 177 -4.24 -11.25 0.94
C LYS A 177 -3.06 -11.32 -0.02
N GLU A 178 -3.29 -11.06 -1.31
CA GLU A 178 -2.23 -11.05 -2.31
C GLU A 178 -1.24 -9.90 -2.04
N PHE A 179 -1.76 -8.71 -1.73
CA PHE A 179 -0.94 -7.59 -1.25
C PHE A 179 -0.18 -7.91 0.03
N GLU A 180 -0.84 -8.47 1.04
CA GLU A 180 -0.18 -8.86 2.29
C GLU A 180 0.96 -9.85 2.06
N THR A 181 0.74 -10.83 1.19
CA THR A 181 1.74 -11.85 0.89
C THR A 181 2.93 -11.26 0.13
N ALA A 182 2.67 -10.43 -0.89
CA ALA A 182 3.72 -9.80 -1.68
C ALA A 182 4.51 -8.76 -0.87
N ALA A 183 3.83 -7.94 -0.06
CA ALA A 183 4.47 -6.96 0.83
C ALA A 183 5.32 -7.64 1.93
N ALA A 184 4.86 -8.77 2.48
CA ALA A 184 5.64 -9.56 3.42
C ALA A 184 6.93 -10.10 2.77
N ALA A 185 6.83 -10.66 1.56
CA ALA A 185 7.99 -11.16 0.83
C ALA A 185 9.01 -10.04 0.51
N TYR A 186 8.54 -8.84 0.15
CA TYR A 186 9.40 -7.67 -0.06
C TYR A 186 10.10 -7.24 1.23
N GLY A 187 9.36 -7.12 2.33
CA GLY A 187 9.94 -6.77 3.63
C GLY A 187 10.94 -7.81 4.14
N GLU A 188 10.67 -9.11 3.93
CA GLU A 188 11.60 -10.20 4.25
C GLU A 188 12.89 -10.11 3.42
N SER A 189 12.80 -9.76 2.13
CA SER A 189 13.98 -9.57 1.28
C SER A 189 14.88 -8.46 1.81
N ILE A 190 14.31 -7.30 2.14
CA ILE A 190 15.07 -6.18 2.72
C ILE A 190 15.78 -6.61 4.01
N VAL A 191 15.05 -7.28 4.91
CA VAL A 191 15.59 -7.75 6.20
C VAL A 191 16.75 -8.71 5.98
N ILE A 192 16.61 -9.69 5.07
CA ILE A 192 17.66 -10.68 4.77
C ILE A 192 18.91 -10.02 4.19
N ASP A 193 18.74 -9.08 3.26
CA ASP A 193 19.86 -8.37 2.64
C ASP A 193 20.65 -7.60 3.69
N VAL A 194 19.96 -6.81 4.53
CA VAL A 194 20.60 -6.04 5.61
C VAL A 194 21.25 -6.95 6.66
N MET A 195 20.60 -8.07 7.03
CA MET A 195 21.21 -9.05 7.94
C MET A 195 22.50 -9.62 7.36
N THR A 196 22.53 -9.92 6.06
CA THR A 196 23.70 -10.47 5.37
C THR A 196 24.85 -9.48 5.38
N GLU A 197 24.60 -8.22 5.00
CA GLU A 197 25.60 -7.15 5.00
C GLU A 197 26.19 -6.92 6.41
N MET A 198 25.33 -6.93 7.44
CA MET A 198 25.79 -6.77 8.82
C MET A 198 26.61 -7.99 9.29
N MET A 199 26.20 -9.21 8.95
CA MET A 199 26.99 -10.41 9.28
C MET A 199 28.39 -10.37 8.65
N GLU A 200 28.50 -9.95 7.40
CA GLU A 200 29.78 -9.77 6.71
C GLU A 200 30.63 -8.72 7.44
N LYS A 201 30.09 -7.53 7.68
CA LYS A 201 30.77 -6.44 8.40
C LYS A 201 31.31 -6.86 9.76
N TYR A 202 30.52 -7.57 10.57
CA TYR A 202 30.91 -8.00 11.90
C TYR A 202 31.78 -9.27 11.91
N SER A 203 31.85 -10.01 10.79
CA SER A 203 32.77 -11.12 10.61
C SER A 203 34.19 -10.67 10.22
N GLU A 204 34.31 -9.58 9.45
CA GLU A 204 35.60 -9.01 9.03
C GLU A 204 36.31 -8.20 10.13
N GLY A 205 35.58 -7.70 11.13
CA GLY A 205 36.14 -6.98 12.28
C GLY A 205 36.73 -7.86 13.40
N ALA A 206 36.77 -9.19 13.20
CA ALA A 206 37.22 -10.18 14.19
C ALA A 206 38.65 -10.73 13.94
N GLU A 207 39.38 -10.21 12.95
CA GLU A 207 40.82 -10.45 12.72
C GLU A 207 41.70 -9.38 13.39
#